data_AF-A0A0N4THF5-F1
#
_entry.id   AF-A0A0N4THF5-F1
#
_cell.length_a   1.000
_cell.length_b   1.000
_cell.length_c   1.000
_cell.angle_alpha   90.00
_cell.angle_beta   90.00
_cell.angle_gamma   90.00
#
_symmetry.space_group_name_H-M   'P 1'
#
loop_
_entity.id
_entity.type
_entity.pdbx_description
1 polymer ?
#
loop_
_entity_poly.entity_id
_entity_poly.type
_entity_poly.pdbx_seq_one_letter_code
_entity_poly.pdbx_strand_id
1 'polypeptide(L)'
;KCAKSEDNLTSFQNNNWYIVKPDDGAQGTGIYLIQKPEQIRKPKACQLIQEYIVDPYLLSDNLKFDFRVYAVIKSINPLSIYVAREGMARFCTEEYAMPTSTNFGNLYAHLTNYSLNKENNAYIHSLSLR
;
A
#
# COMPACT_ATOMS: atom_id res chain seq x y z
N LYS A 1 -25.33 -32.44 -36.59
CA LYS A 1 -26.19 -32.15 -35.42
C LYS A 1 -25.76 -33.07 -34.28
N CYS A 2 -24.93 -32.57 -33.37
CA CYS A 2 -24.69 -33.07 -32.02
C CYS A 2 -24.02 -31.94 -31.22
N ALA A 3 -24.28 -31.94 -29.91
CA ALA A 3 -24.39 -30.76 -29.06
C ALA A 3 -23.06 -30.20 -28.50
N LYS A 4 -23.16 -28.91 -28.14
CA LYS A 4 -22.37 -28.03 -27.25
C LYS A 4 -21.16 -28.63 -26.53
N SER A 5 -20.02 -27.94 -26.62
CA SER A 5 -19.16 -27.70 -25.45
C SER A 5 -19.47 -26.29 -24.94
N GLU A 6 -19.94 -26.21 -23.70
CA GLU A 6 -20.14 -24.98 -22.96
C GLU A 6 -18.80 -24.21 -22.93
N ASP A 7 -18.81 -22.98 -23.45
CA ASP A 7 -17.73 -22.05 -23.22
C ASP A 7 -17.62 -21.88 -21.70
N ASN A 8 -16.52 -22.41 -21.15
CA ASN A 8 -16.09 -22.12 -19.79
C ASN A 8 -16.02 -20.60 -19.67
N LEU A 9 -17.04 -20.02 -19.05
CA LEU A 9 -16.91 -18.76 -18.33
C LEU A 9 -15.83 -19.01 -17.28
N THR A 10 -14.57 -18.82 -17.68
CA THR A 10 -13.47 -18.63 -16.75
C THR A 10 -13.93 -17.51 -15.85
N SER A 11 -14.37 -17.88 -14.65
CA SER A 11 -14.57 -16.93 -13.58
C SER A 11 -13.33 -16.05 -13.58
N PHE A 12 -13.49 -14.77 -13.92
CA PHE A 12 -12.50 -13.78 -13.56
C PHE A 12 -12.46 -13.87 -12.04
N GLN A 13 -11.53 -14.66 -11.51
CA GLN A 13 -11.28 -14.64 -10.09
C GLN A 13 -10.87 -13.22 -9.81
N ASN A 14 -11.82 -12.47 -9.24
CA ASN A 14 -11.65 -11.08 -8.86
C ASN A 14 -10.57 -11.10 -7.78
N ASN A 15 -9.31 -11.03 -8.20
CA ASN A 15 -8.13 -11.07 -7.34
C ASN A 15 -7.87 -9.66 -6.78
N ASN A 16 -8.94 -8.90 -6.59
CA ASN A 16 -8.89 -7.53 -6.12
C ASN A 16 -8.59 -7.56 -4.63
N TRP A 17 -7.49 -6.93 -4.27
CA TRP A 17 -7.12 -6.70 -2.89
C TRP A 17 -7.55 -5.29 -2.50
N TYR A 18 -7.84 -5.14 -1.21
CA TYR A 18 -8.19 -3.86 -0.62
C TYR A 18 -7.29 -3.61 0.58
N ILE A 19 -7.01 -2.35 0.83
CA ILE A 19 -6.29 -1.87 2.00
C ILE A 19 -7.27 -1.13 2.90
N VAL A 20 -7.33 -1.57 4.15
CA VAL A 20 -8.16 -0.94 5.18
C VAL A 20 -7.30 0.00 6.00
N LYS A 21 -7.75 1.24 6.15
CA LYS A 21 -7.06 2.31 6.88
C LYS A 21 -7.99 2.87 7.96
N PRO A 22 -7.64 2.77 9.26
CA PRO A 22 -8.43 3.38 10.34
C PRO A 22 -8.44 4.90 10.24
N ASP A 23 -9.55 5.54 10.60
CA ASP A 23 -9.70 7.01 10.54
C ASP A 23 -8.84 7.74 11.59
N ASP A 24 -8.64 7.13 12.77
CA ASP A 24 -7.82 7.64 13.87
C ASP A 24 -6.35 7.15 13.79
N GLY A 25 -5.99 6.47 12.70
CA GLY A 25 -4.68 5.90 12.50
C GLY A 25 -3.63 6.94 12.06
N ALA A 26 -2.48 6.93 12.72
CA ALA A 26 -1.26 7.58 12.24
C ALA A 26 -0.17 6.53 12.01
N GLN A 27 0.90 6.89 11.28
CA GLN A 27 2.12 6.09 11.20
C GLN A 27 1.94 4.64 10.67
N GLY A 28 0.83 4.35 9.99
CA GLY A 28 0.55 3.00 9.47
C GLY A 28 -0.03 2.03 10.50
N THR A 29 -0.30 2.49 11.72
CA THR A 29 -0.89 1.65 12.77
C THR A 29 -2.30 1.19 12.37
N GLY A 30 -2.53 -0.12 12.45
CA GLY A 30 -3.85 -0.71 12.19
C GLY A 30 -4.22 -0.80 10.71
N ILE A 31 -3.30 -0.53 9.78
CA ILE A 31 -3.49 -0.77 8.35
C ILE A 31 -3.31 -2.27 8.06
N TYR A 32 -4.18 -2.84 7.23
CA TYR A 32 -4.09 -4.25 6.81
C TYR A 32 -4.72 -4.46 5.44
N LEU A 33 -4.33 -5.55 4.78
CA LEU A 33 -4.93 -5.99 3.52
C LEU A 33 -6.08 -6.96 3.77
N ILE A 34 -7.10 -6.88 2.92
CA ILE A 34 -8.20 -7.82 2.83
C ILE A 34 -8.47 -8.16 1.36
N GLN A 35 -9.00 -9.35 1.13
CA GLN A 35 -9.52 -9.77 -0.17
C GLN A 35 -11.05 -9.84 -0.15
N LYS A 36 -11.64 -10.12 1.03
CA LYS A 36 -13.08 -10.24 1.21
C LYS A 36 -13.59 -9.38 2.37
N PRO A 37 -14.83 -8.87 2.31
CA PRO A 37 -15.40 -8.02 3.37
C PRO A 37 -15.45 -8.70 4.75
N GLU A 38 -15.56 -10.03 4.82
CA GLU A 38 -15.63 -10.76 6.10
C GLU A 38 -14.32 -10.66 6.90
N GLN A 39 -13.22 -10.26 6.26
CA GLN A 39 -11.92 -10.06 6.91
C GLN A 39 -11.79 -8.70 7.62
N ILE A 40 -12.81 -7.84 7.54
CA ILE A 40 -12.82 -6.56 8.25
C ILE A 40 -12.83 -6.81 9.77
N ARG A 41 -11.77 -6.35 10.45
CA ARG A 41 -11.55 -6.62 11.89
C ARG A 41 -12.50 -5.82 12.79
N LYS A 42 -12.91 -4.62 12.37
CA LYS A 42 -13.75 -3.70 13.16
C LYS A 42 -14.87 -3.10 12.29
N PRO A 43 -15.89 -3.88 11.92
CA PRO A 43 -16.92 -3.44 10.95
C PRO A 43 -17.80 -2.29 11.44
N LYS A 44 -17.81 -2.00 12.75
CA LYS A 44 -18.54 -0.88 13.36
C LYS A 44 -17.70 0.39 13.53
N ALA A 45 -16.39 0.33 13.26
CA ALA A 45 -15.51 1.49 13.36
C ALA A 45 -15.47 2.24 12.02
N CYS A 46 -15.25 3.55 12.06
CA CYS A 46 -15.02 4.34 10.86
C CYS A 46 -13.62 4.03 10.30
N GLN A 47 -13.60 3.56 9.05
CA GLN A 47 -12.38 3.13 8.34
C GLN A 47 -12.56 3.40 6.84
N LEU A 48 -11.47 3.78 6.16
CA LEU A 48 -11.41 3.82 4.71
C LEU A 48 -11.04 2.43 4.17
N ILE A 49 -11.85 1.92 3.24
CA ILE A 49 -11.52 0.75 2.42
C ILE A 49 -11.20 1.26 1.02
N GLN A 50 -9.97 1.01 0.57
CA GLN A 50 -9.48 1.47 -0.71
C GLN A 50 -8.98 0.27 -1.52
N GLU A 51 -9.18 0.28 -2.83
CA GLU A 51 -8.55 -0.69 -3.73
C GLU A 51 -7.03 -0.65 -3.57
N TYR A 52 -6.43 -1.82 -3.36
CA TYR A 52 -5.00 -1.95 -3.20
C TYR A 52 -4.34 -2.08 -4.57
N ILE A 53 -3.31 -1.27 -4.82
CA ILE A 53 -2.50 -1.36 -6.03
C ILE A 53 -1.65 -2.63 -5.96
N VAL A 54 -2.12 -3.70 -6.61
CA VAL A 54 -1.49 -5.02 -6.63
C VAL A 54 -0.24 -5.09 -7.50
N ASP A 55 -0.15 -4.23 -8.52
CA ASP A 55 0.98 -4.13 -9.45
C ASP A 55 1.64 -2.75 -9.34
N PRO A 56 2.38 -2.47 -8.25
CA PRO A 56 3.11 -1.22 -8.10
C PRO A 56 4.34 -1.21 -9.02
N TYR A 57 4.82 -0.02 -9.36
CA TYR A 57 6.13 0.11 -10.00
C TYR A 57 7.24 -0.25 -9.00
N LEU A 58 8.17 -1.10 -9.43
CA LEU A 58 9.29 -1.61 -8.63
C LEU A 58 10.62 -1.28 -9.31
N LEU A 59 11.65 -1.05 -8.51
CA LEU A 59 13.02 -0.92 -8.99
C LEU A 59 13.68 -2.31 -9.07
N SER A 60 14.96 -2.35 -9.46
CA SER A 60 15.73 -3.59 -9.64
C SER A 60 15.91 -4.40 -8.35
N ASP A 61 15.76 -3.78 -7.18
CA ASP A 61 15.80 -4.41 -5.86
C ASP A 61 14.46 -5.04 -5.45
N ASN A 62 13.44 -4.94 -6.31
CA ASN A 62 12.11 -5.48 -6.10
C ASN A 62 11.40 -4.94 -4.84
N LEU A 63 11.79 -3.75 -4.35
CA LEU A 63 11.17 -3.12 -3.18
C LEU A 63 10.05 -2.17 -3.60
N LYS A 64 8.89 -2.29 -2.96
CA LYS A 64 7.81 -1.31 -3.10
C LYS A 64 8.21 0.00 -2.46
N PHE A 65 7.86 1.12 -3.09
CA PHE A 65 8.15 2.45 -2.56
C PHE A 65 7.04 3.46 -2.82
N ASP A 66 7.10 4.59 -2.11
CA ASP A 66 6.30 5.78 -2.39
C ASP A 66 7.14 7.05 -2.34
N PHE A 67 6.62 8.13 -2.93
CA PHE A 67 7.20 9.46 -2.81
C PHE A 67 6.47 10.29 -1.76
N ARG A 68 7.23 10.85 -0.83
CA ARG A 68 6.81 11.99 -0.01
C ARG A 68 7.22 13.28 -0.71
N VAL A 69 6.23 13.95 -1.27
CA VAL A 69 6.36 15.29 -1.86
C VAL A 69 5.98 16.34 -0.82
N TYR A 70 6.81 17.38 -0.68
CA TYR A 70 6.54 18.50 0.23
C TYR A 70 5.92 19.66 -0.54
N ALA A 71 4.84 20.23 -0.01
CA ALA A 71 4.19 21.40 -0.58
C ALA A 71 3.76 22.38 0.52
N VAL A 72 3.78 23.67 0.21
CA VAL A 72 3.34 24.77 1.09
C VAL A 72 2.20 25.51 0.40
N ILE A 73 1.08 25.65 1.10
CA ILE A 73 -0.03 26.52 0.69
C ILE A 73 0.29 27.93 1.21
N LYS A 74 0.62 28.85 0.30
CA LYS A 74 0.92 30.25 0.63
C LYS A 74 -0.36 31.06 0.82
N SER A 75 -1.39 30.78 0.04
CA SER A 75 -2.67 31.48 0.10
C SER A 75 -3.77 30.56 -0.41
N ILE A 76 -4.98 30.69 0.15
CA ILE A 76 -6.17 29.95 -0.27
C ILE A 76 -7.02 30.77 -1.24
N ASN A 77 -7.02 32.10 -1.08
CA ASN A 77 -7.75 33.02 -1.95
C ASN A 77 -6.95 34.31 -2.19
N PRO A 78 -6.24 34.45 -3.33
CA PRO A 78 -6.17 33.48 -4.42
C PRO A 78 -5.39 32.22 -4.02
N LEU A 79 -5.73 31.06 -4.59
CA LEU A 79 -5.02 29.81 -4.30
C LEU A 79 -3.59 29.89 -4.82
N SER A 80 -2.62 29.66 -3.93
CA SER A 80 -1.19 29.67 -4.23
C SER A 80 -0.50 28.55 -3.48
N ILE A 81 0.05 27.57 -4.22
CA ILE A 81 0.71 26.38 -3.69
C ILE A 81 2.11 26.29 -4.30
N TYR A 82 3.11 26.01 -3.48
CA TYR A 82 4.50 25.78 -3.90
C TYR A 82 4.91 24.36 -3.55
N VAL A 83 5.46 23.63 -4.51
CA VAL A 83 6.00 22.28 -4.31
C VAL A 83 7.51 22.39 -4.17
N ALA A 84 8.07 21.76 -3.14
CA ALA A 84 9.52 21.71 -2.94
C ALA A 84 10.19 20.92 -4.07
N ARG A 85 11.41 21.32 -4.44
CA ARG A 85 12.23 20.58 -5.41
C ARG A 85 12.75 19.26 -4.82
N GLU A 86 13.00 19.26 -3.52
CA GLU A 86 13.45 18.10 -2.76
C GLU A 86 12.26 17.34 -2.15
N GLY A 87 12.40 16.01 -2.09
CA GLY A 87 11.44 15.09 -1.49
C GLY A 87 12.16 13.87 -0.93
N MET A 88 11.42 12.80 -0.64
CA MET A 88 12.02 11.53 -0.28
C MET A 88 11.23 10.36 -0.85
N ALA A 89 11.95 9.36 -1.35
CA ALA A 89 11.40 8.04 -1.61
C ALA A 89 11.45 7.22 -0.32
N ARG A 90 10.36 6.52 -0.01
CA ARG A 90 10.25 5.65 1.16
C ARG A 90 10.04 4.23 0.69
N PHE A 91 11.01 3.38 0.98
CA PHE A 91 11.03 1.99 0.57
C PHE A 91 10.49 1.08 1.68
N CYS A 92 9.86 0.00 1.27
CA CYS A 92 9.68 -1.21 2.07
C CYS A 92 11.04 -1.85 2.40
N THR A 93 11.10 -2.67 3.44
CA THR A 93 12.33 -3.40 3.82
C THR A 93 12.37 -4.84 3.33
N GLU A 94 11.27 -5.32 2.75
CA GLU A 94 11.18 -6.66 2.19
C GLU A 94 10.72 -6.61 0.74
N GLU A 95 11.20 -7.57 -0.06
CA GLU A 95 10.85 -7.70 -1.47
C GLU A 95 9.34 -7.85 -1.68
N TYR A 96 8.85 -7.13 -2.67
CA TYR A 96 7.46 -7.16 -3.03
C TYR A 96 7.12 -8.45 -3.78
N ALA A 97 6.04 -9.08 -3.34
CA ALA A 97 5.30 -10.07 -4.09
C ALA A 97 3.83 -9.67 -4.13
N MET A 98 3.11 -10.05 -5.18
CA MET A 98 1.66 -9.82 -5.24
C MET A 98 0.98 -10.43 -4.00
N PRO A 99 -0.03 -9.76 -3.42
CA PRO A 99 -0.71 -10.29 -2.24
C PRO A 99 -1.44 -11.61 -2.55
N THR A 100 -1.30 -12.56 -1.65
CA THR A 100 -1.93 -13.88 -1.65
C THR A 100 -2.44 -14.18 -0.24
N SER A 101 -3.21 -15.24 -0.06
CA SER A 101 -3.68 -15.67 1.27
C SER A 101 -2.55 -16.03 2.25
N THR A 102 -1.30 -16.19 1.79
CA THR A 102 -0.17 -16.57 2.65
C THR A 102 0.77 -15.41 2.96
N ASN A 103 0.86 -14.39 2.10
CA ASN A 103 1.81 -13.28 2.26
C ASN A 103 1.16 -11.92 2.62
N PHE A 104 -0.16 -11.77 2.51
CA PHE A 104 -0.83 -10.47 2.73
C PHE A 104 -0.65 -9.89 4.15
N GLY A 105 -0.28 -10.74 5.12
CA GLY A 105 0.06 -10.34 6.47
C GLY A 105 1.47 -9.74 6.61
N ASN A 106 2.34 -9.89 5.60
CA ASN A 106 3.67 -9.30 5.59
C ASN A 106 3.60 -7.81 5.24
N LEU A 107 3.35 -6.99 6.26
CA LEU A 107 3.21 -5.56 6.07
C LEU A 107 4.54 -4.88 5.67
N TYR A 108 5.70 -5.49 5.92
CA TYR A 108 7.01 -4.93 5.55
C TYR A 108 7.27 -4.91 4.04
N ALA A 109 6.59 -5.76 3.26
CA ALA A 109 6.63 -5.74 1.80
C ALA A 109 5.55 -4.82 1.19
N HIS A 110 4.44 -4.60 1.91
CA HIS A 110 3.26 -3.92 1.37
C HIS A 110 3.08 -2.46 1.81
N LEU A 111 3.63 -2.09 2.98
CA LEU A 111 3.52 -0.76 3.56
C LEU A 111 4.89 -0.08 3.67
N THR A 112 5.02 1.09 3.06
CA THR A 112 6.23 1.92 2.97
C THR A 112 6.41 2.86 4.17
N ASN A 113 5.58 2.71 5.22
CA ASN A 113 5.63 3.57 6.40
C ASN A 113 6.96 3.38 7.15
N TYR A 114 7.71 4.47 7.34
CA TYR A 114 8.98 4.45 8.07
C TYR A 114 8.84 3.90 9.49
N SER A 115 7.79 4.29 10.21
CA SER A 115 7.47 3.82 11.57
C SER A 115 7.35 2.31 11.68
N LEU A 116 6.87 1.64 10.63
CA LEU A 116 6.82 0.18 10.55
C LEU A 116 8.19 -0.37 10.14
N ASN A 117 8.74 0.13 9.04
CA ASN A 117 9.94 -0.44 8.43
C ASN A 117 11.20 -0.25 9.30
N LYS A 118 11.29 0.82 10.10
CA LYS A 118 12.41 1.03 11.02
C LYS A 118 12.56 -0.07 12.08
N GLU A 119 11.49 -0.82 12.36
CA GLU A 119 11.47 -1.90 13.34
C GLU A 119 11.92 -3.24 12.72
N ASN A 120 12.02 -3.31 11.38
CA ASN A 120 12.55 -4.48 10.70
C ASN A 120 14.09 -4.48 10.75
N ASN A 121 14.68 -5.63 11.06
CA ASN A 121 16.14 -5.82 11.10
C ASN A 121 16.81 -5.57 9.73
N ALA A 122 16.06 -5.67 8.63
CA ALA A 122 16.53 -5.36 7.28
C ALA A 122 16.62 -3.84 7.00
N TYR A 123 16.16 -2.99 7.92
CA TYR A 123 16.21 -1.54 7.73
C TYR A 123 17.65 -1.01 7.75
N ILE A 124 18.07 -0.44 6.63
CA ILE A 124 19.38 0.22 6.53
C ILE A 124 19.28 1.60 7.16
N HIS A 125 19.78 1.74 8.38
CA HIS A 125 19.98 3.05 8.98
C HIS A 125 21.07 3.81 8.24
N SER A 126 20.70 4.89 7.56
CA SER A 126 21.68 5.81 6.98
C SER A 126 22.47 6.48 8.11
N LEU A 127 23.78 6.20 8.19
CA LEU A 127 24.72 6.87 9.10
C LEU A 127 25.08 8.31 8.67
N SER A 128 24.36 8.89 7.71
CA SER A 128 24.68 10.17 7.05
C SER A 128 24.26 11.43 7.83
N LEU A 129 24.14 11.36 9.15
CA LEU A 129 24.19 12.51 10.04
C LEU A 129 25.43 12.39 10.95
N ARG A 130 26.60 12.59 10.36
CA ARG A 130 27.77 13.13 11.04
C ARG A 130 28.19 14.40 10.33
#